data_AF-A0AAD7C799-F1
#
_entry.id   AF-A0AAD7C799-F1
#
_cell.length_a   1.000
_cell.length_b   1.000
_cell.length_c   1.000
_cell.angle_alpha   90.00
_cell.angle_beta   90.00
_cell.angle_gamma   90.00
#
_symmetry.space_group_name_H-M   'P 1'
#
loop_
_entity.id
_entity.type
_entity.pdbx_description
1 polymer ?
#
loop_
_entity_poly.entity_id
_entity_poly.type
_entity_poly.pdbx_seq_one_letter_code
_entity_poly.pdbx_strand_id
1 'polypeptide(L)'
;MLRTIDSPQFSLFKDCIARRLLSYPDLQNPPQESQELDDFTSYLTQEVWPTLPAAFLTASYETRCDLPEDLDSMLLHSVSGAFVDTLISYGIAEDAEGAETFLRKTLADYRQQACAPPPVWSSTRGKDCEICEREIPLTYHHLIPRSTHAKALKKKWHPESMLNVVAWLCRPCHTMVHSVATNEDLAQNYYSVALLLEREDVQRWGRYASKQRYGVRRG
;
A
#
# COMPACT_ATOMS: atom_id res chain seq x y z
N MET A 1 12.94 -20.05 -8.65
CA MET A 1 12.63 -18.60 -8.68
C MET A 1 12.85 -18.08 -7.27
N LEU A 2 13.84 -17.20 -7.08
CA LEU A 2 14.04 -16.54 -5.79
C LEU A 2 12.81 -15.68 -5.51
N ARG A 3 12.05 -16.01 -4.46
CA ARG A 3 10.93 -15.18 -4.00
C ARG A 3 11.53 -13.89 -3.46
N THR A 4 11.22 -12.77 -4.08
CA THR A 4 11.82 -11.47 -3.77
C THR A 4 11.41 -11.02 -2.38
N ILE A 5 12.42 -10.80 -1.53
CA ILE A 5 12.28 -10.30 -0.15
C ILE A 5 11.96 -8.78 -0.15
N ASP A 6 12.24 -8.08 -1.24
CA ASP A 6 12.01 -6.62 -1.37
C ASP A 6 10.60 -6.25 -1.90
N SER A 7 9.58 -7.08 -1.67
CA SER A 7 8.22 -6.75 -2.11
C SER A 7 7.44 -5.95 -1.05
N PRO A 8 6.51 -5.07 -1.44
CA PRO A 8 5.66 -4.37 -0.46
C PRO A 8 4.81 -5.36 0.35
N GLN A 9 4.46 -6.50 -0.23
CA GLN A 9 3.80 -7.61 0.45
C GLN A 9 4.68 -8.23 1.55
N PHE A 10 5.99 -8.40 1.30
CA PHE A 10 6.92 -8.89 2.32
C PHE A 10 7.00 -7.92 3.50
N SER A 11 7.19 -6.63 3.22
CA SER A 11 7.24 -5.60 4.26
C SER A 11 5.95 -5.54 5.07
N LEU A 12 4.78 -5.60 4.41
CA LEU A 12 3.49 -5.61 5.10
C LEU A 12 3.32 -6.84 5.98
N PHE A 13 3.75 -8.03 5.52
CA PHE A 13 3.70 -9.24 6.32
C PHE A 13 4.66 -9.17 7.52
N LYS A 14 5.88 -8.63 7.33
CA LYS A 14 6.81 -8.33 8.42
C LYS A 14 6.18 -7.42 9.47
N ASP A 15 5.50 -6.34 9.05
CA ASP A 15 4.81 -5.42 9.95
C ASP A 15 3.67 -6.10 10.73
N CYS A 16 3.00 -7.09 10.13
CA CYS A 16 2.00 -7.91 10.81
C CYS A 16 2.61 -8.82 11.89
N ILE A 17 3.78 -9.41 11.63
CA ILE A 17 4.55 -10.17 12.64
C ILE A 17 4.95 -9.22 13.77
N ALA A 18 5.56 -8.08 13.45
CA ALA A 18 6.02 -7.09 14.42
C ALA A 18 4.89 -6.62 15.35
N ARG A 19 3.75 -6.22 14.77
CA ARG A 19 2.57 -5.79 15.55
C ARG A 19 2.04 -6.88 16.46
N ARG A 20 2.08 -8.14 16.01
CA ARG A 20 1.65 -9.26 16.82
C ARG A 20 2.60 -9.49 17.98
N LEU A 21 3.91 -9.52 17.74
CA LEU A 21 4.93 -9.64 18.79
C LEU A 21 4.77 -8.56 19.85
N LEU A 22 4.55 -7.30 19.45
CA LEU A 22 4.32 -6.19 20.37
C LEU A 22 3.03 -6.32 21.21
N SER A 23 2.07 -7.14 20.77
CA SER A 23 0.85 -7.43 21.52
C SER A 23 0.98 -8.61 22.48
N TYR A 24 2.10 -9.36 22.44
CA TYR A 24 2.35 -10.47 23.37
C TYR A 24 2.86 -9.94 24.71
N PRO A 25 2.15 -10.23 25.82
CA PRO A 25 2.49 -9.70 27.14
C PRO A 25 3.73 -10.36 27.78
N ASP A 26 4.05 -11.60 27.40
CA ASP A 26 5.05 -12.46 28.08
C ASP A 26 6.28 -12.79 27.23
N LEU A 27 6.79 -11.83 26.45
CA LEU A 27 8.04 -12.01 25.71
C LEU A 27 9.20 -12.23 26.69
N GLN A 28 9.83 -13.41 26.63
CA GLN A 28 11.09 -13.66 27.32
C GLN A 28 12.20 -13.00 26.49
N ASN A 29 12.74 -11.88 26.97
CA ASN A 29 13.63 -10.96 26.25
C ASN A 29 12.94 -10.20 25.10
N PRO A 30 12.09 -9.20 25.40
CA PRO A 30 11.55 -8.34 24.36
C PRO A 30 12.71 -7.59 23.67
N PRO A 31 12.67 -7.41 22.34
CA PRO A 31 13.64 -6.56 21.64
C PRO A 31 13.68 -5.19 22.31
N GLN A 32 14.86 -4.78 22.77
CA GLN A 32 15.01 -3.55 23.56
C GLN A 32 15.15 -2.33 22.66
N GLU A 33 15.64 -2.55 21.43
CA GLU A 33 15.82 -1.53 20.41
C GLU A 33 14.95 -1.78 19.18
N SER A 34 14.57 -0.70 18.50
CA SER A 34 13.80 -0.79 17.24
C SER A 34 14.54 -1.57 16.15
N GLN A 35 15.88 -1.51 16.13
CA GLN A 35 16.69 -2.24 15.15
C GLN A 35 16.66 -3.75 15.43
N GLU A 36 16.76 -4.15 16.69
CA GLU A 36 16.68 -5.57 17.08
C GLU A 36 15.31 -6.17 16.72
N LEU A 37 14.23 -5.42 16.92
CA LEU A 37 12.89 -5.86 16.51
C LEU A 37 12.77 -6.01 14.99
N ASP A 38 13.34 -5.08 14.23
CA ASP A 38 13.32 -5.13 12.77
C ASP A 38 14.12 -6.32 12.23
N ASP A 39 15.31 -6.57 12.78
CA ASP A 39 16.16 -7.71 12.40
C ASP A 39 15.48 -9.04 12.75
N PHE A 40 14.90 -9.14 13.96
CA PHE A 40 14.19 -10.33 14.43
C PHE A 40 12.94 -10.64 13.59
N THR A 41 12.12 -9.62 13.33
CA THR A 41 10.91 -9.79 12.49
C THR A 41 11.28 -10.10 11.05
N SER A 42 12.36 -9.51 10.52
CA SER A 42 12.88 -9.81 9.19
C SER A 42 13.33 -11.27 9.08
N TYR A 43 14.02 -11.80 10.10
CA TYR A 43 14.39 -13.21 10.17
C TYR A 43 13.15 -14.13 10.18
N LEU A 44 12.20 -13.88 11.08
CA LEU A 44 10.96 -14.68 11.15
C LEU A 44 10.17 -14.64 9.84
N THR A 45 10.14 -13.48 9.18
CA THR A 45 9.49 -13.32 7.88
C THR A 45 10.20 -14.16 6.81
N GLN A 46 11.54 -14.17 6.79
CA GLN A 46 12.32 -14.97 5.83
C GLN A 46 12.16 -16.48 6.01
N GLU A 47 11.91 -16.96 7.23
CA GLU A 47 11.66 -18.38 7.47
C GLU A 47 10.31 -18.86 6.90
N VAL A 48 9.31 -17.98 6.88
CA VAL A 48 7.93 -18.34 6.47
C VAL A 48 7.60 -17.91 5.04
N TRP A 49 8.07 -16.74 4.60
CA TRP A 49 7.74 -16.18 3.29
C TRP A 49 7.97 -17.14 2.11
N PRO A 50 9.07 -17.93 2.08
CA PRO A 50 9.33 -18.86 1.00
C PRO A 50 8.40 -20.07 0.96
N THR A 51 7.68 -20.35 2.05
CA THR A 51 6.78 -21.50 2.14
C THR A 51 5.33 -21.13 1.85
N LEU A 52 4.98 -19.84 1.91
CA LEU A 52 3.63 -19.36 1.64
C LEU A 52 3.15 -19.66 0.20
N PRO A 53 1.84 -19.77 -0.05
CA PRO A 53 1.30 -19.88 -1.40
C PRO A 53 1.55 -18.63 -2.23
N ALA A 54 1.67 -18.78 -3.56
CA ALA A 54 1.87 -17.65 -4.47
C ALA A 54 0.79 -16.56 -4.32
N ALA A 55 -0.46 -16.96 -4.00
CA ALA A 55 -1.57 -16.04 -3.76
C ALA A 55 -1.30 -15.04 -2.62
N PHE A 56 -0.56 -15.43 -1.57
CA PHE A 56 -0.18 -14.53 -0.48
C PHE A 56 0.92 -13.56 -0.89
N LEU A 57 1.86 -14.00 -1.74
CA LEU A 57 2.97 -13.17 -2.21
C LEU A 57 2.52 -12.02 -3.11
N THR A 58 1.37 -12.19 -3.77
CA THR A 58 0.76 -11.20 -4.66
C THR A 58 -0.61 -10.73 -4.15
N ALA A 59 -0.84 -10.82 -2.84
CA ALA A 59 -2.11 -10.40 -2.24
C ALA A 59 -2.31 -8.89 -2.44
N SER A 60 -3.54 -8.54 -2.83
CA SER A 60 -3.99 -7.19 -3.11
C SER A 60 -5.51 -7.13 -2.96
N TYR A 61 -6.08 -5.92 -3.00
CA TYR A 61 -7.53 -5.77 -3.04
C TYR A 61 -8.15 -6.55 -4.21
N GLU A 62 -7.49 -6.59 -5.36
CA GLU A 62 -7.97 -7.22 -6.59
C GLU A 62 -7.92 -8.75 -6.51
N THR A 63 -6.85 -9.31 -5.93
CA THR A 63 -6.62 -10.76 -5.80
C THR A 63 -7.22 -11.35 -4.52
N ARG A 64 -7.98 -10.57 -3.76
CA ARG A 64 -8.56 -10.98 -2.46
C ARG A 64 -9.42 -12.26 -2.51
N CYS A 65 -10.02 -12.54 -3.66
CA CYS A 65 -10.84 -13.74 -3.89
C CYS A 65 -10.01 -14.99 -4.20
N ASP A 66 -8.74 -14.83 -4.58
CA ASP A 66 -7.82 -15.92 -4.91
C ASP A 66 -7.11 -16.46 -3.65
N LEU A 67 -7.23 -15.76 -2.51
CA LEU A 67 -6.63 -16.18 -1.26
C LEU A 67 -7.41 -17.37 -0.65
N PRO A 68 -6.73 -18.45 -0.26
CA PRO A 68 -7.33 -19.59 0.41
C PRO A 68 -8.12 -19.16 1.66
N GLU A 69 -9.35 -19.67 1.80
CA GLU A 69 -10.18 -19.42 2.98
C GLU A 69 -9.74 -20.27 4.18
N ASP A 70 -9.30 -21.51 3.91
CA ASP A 70 -8.81 -22.44 4.91
C ASP A 70 -7.28 -22.33 5.06
N LEU A 71 -6.85 -21.57 6.07
CA LEU A 71 -5.43 -21.44 6.43
C LEU A 71 -4.90 -22.71 7.12
N ASP A 72 -5.76 -23.51 7.74
CA ASP A 72 -5.36 -24.61 8.62
C ASP A 72 -4.75 -25.77 7.83
N SER A 73 -5.37 -26.14 6.71
CA SER A 73 -4.84 -27.17 5.81
C SER A 73 -3.46 -26.80 5.21
N MET A 74 -3.13 -25.51 5.15
CA MET A 74 -1.87 -25.00 4.57
C MET A 74 -0.72 -24.93 5.57
N LEU A 75 -1.04 -24.63 6.83
CA LEU A 75 -0.05 -24.47 7.90
C LEU A 75 0.56 -25.81 8.32
N LEU A 76 -0.23 -26.90 8.28
CA LEU A 76 0.18 -28.27 8.60
C LEU A 76 1.39 -28.81 7.80
N HIS A 77 1.79 -28.17 6.70
CA HIS A 77 2.84 -28.66 5.80
C HIS A 77 3.92 -27.62 5.47
N SER A 78 3.86 -26.40 6.02
CA SER A 78 4.67 -25.28 5.51
C SER A 78 5.42 -24.45 6.57
N VAL A 79 5.28 -24.75 7.86
CA VAL A 79 6.06 -24.01 8.88
C VAL A 79 7.45 -24.63 9.04
N SER A 80 8.49 -23.83 8.83
CA SER A 80 9.89 -24.23 9.08
C SER A 80 10.05 -24.64 10.55
N GLY A 81 10.74 -25.75 10.81
CA GLY A 81 11.08 -26.13 12.19
C GLY A 81 11.84 -25.02 12.93
N ALA A 82 12.72 -24.30 12.23
CA ALA A 82 13.46 -23.18 12.80
C ALA A 82 12.54 -22.02 13.23
N PHE A 83 11.43 -21.79 12.52
CA PHE A 83 10.43 -20.80 12.92
C PHE A 83 9.74 -21.21 14.22
N VAL A 84 9.29 -22.47 14.31
CA VAL A 84 8.65 -23.02 15.50
C VAL A 84 9.60 -22.98 16.70
N ASP A 85 10.82 -23.49 16.53
CA ASP A 85 11.84 -23.53 17.58
C ASP A 85 12.18 -22.12 18.09
N THR A 86 12.25 -21.14 17.17
CA THR A 86 12.47 -19.74 17.55
C THR A 86 11.32 -19.20 18.38
N LEU A 87 10.06 -19.40 17.96
CA LEU A 87 8.91 -18.91 18.72
C LEU A 87 8.82 -19.54 20.12
N ILE A 88 9.12 -20.83 20.24
CA ILE A 88 9.16 -21.53 21.53
C ILE A 88 10.31 -21.01 22.40
N SER A 89 11.51 -20.86 21.83
CA SER A 89 12.69 -20.40 22.57
C SER A 89 12.54 -18.98 23.14
N TYR A 90 11.74 -18.13 22.50
CA TYR A 90 11.46 -16.75 22.93
C TYR A 90 10.17 -16.63 23.76
N GLY A 91 9.51 -17.75 24.08
CA GLY A 91 8.27 -17.78 24.88
C GLY A 91 7.05 -17.21 24.16
N ILE A 92 7.08 -17.08 22.83
CA ILE A 92 5.96 -16.59 22.01
C ILE A 92 4.91 -17.70 21.81
N ALA A 93 5.36 -18.96 21.83
CA ALA A 93 4.51 -20.15 21.75
C ALA A 93 4.94 -21.18 22.79
N GLU A 94 4.00 -21.93 23.35
CA GLU A 94 4.30 -23.04 24.27
C GLU A 94 4.78 -24.29 23.52
N ASP A 95 4.25 -24.50 22.33
CA ASP A 95 4.50 -25.66 21.48
C ASP A 95 4.29 -25.33 19.98
N ALA A 96 4.36 -26.37 19.13
CA ALA A 96 4.15 -26.23 17.69
C ALA A 96 2.74 -25.72 17.35
N GLU A 97 1.71 -26.13 18.09
CA GLU A 97 0.33 -25.69 17.86
C GLU A 97 0.15 -24.20 18.19
N GLY A 98 0.83 -23.71 19.23
CA GLY A 98 0.94 -22.30 19.56
C GLY A 98 1.62 -21.49 18.45
N ALA A 99 2.72 -22.01 17.89
CA ALA A 99 3.44 -21.37 16.78
C ALA A 99 2.59 -21.30 15.50
N GLU A 100 1.86 -22.38 15.17
CA GLU A 100 0.90 -22.40 14.07
C GLU A 100 -0.24 -21.40 14.30
N THR A 101 -0.74 -21.30 15.53
CA THR A 101 -1.77 -20.33 15.90
C THR A 101 -1.28 -18.88 15.75
N PHE A 102 -0.03 -18.60 16.13
CA PHE A 102 0.60 -17.30 15.92
C PHE A 102 0.65 -16.96 14.43
N LEU A 103 1.12 -17.88 13.60
CA LEU A 103 1.25 -17.66 12.16
C LEU A 103 -0.12 -17.50 11.49
N ARG A 104 -1.11 -18.32 11.85
CA ARG A 104 -2.49 -18.21 11.37
C ARG A 104 -3.09 -16.83 11.62
N LYS A 105 -2.97 -16.32 12.85
CA LYS A 105 -3.44 -14.98 13.22
C LYS A 105 -2.68 -13.90 12.44
N THR A 106 -1.37 -14.08 12.23
CA THR A 106 -0.56 -13.17 11.41
C THR A 106 -1.03 -13.13 9.97
N LEU A 107 -1.29 -14.28 9.35
CA LEU A 107 -1.78 -14.37 7.97
C LEU A 107 -3.18 -13.78 7.83
N ALA A 108 -4.04 -13.92 8.84
CA ALA A 108 -5.36 -13.30 8.86
C ALA A 108 -5.26 -11.75 8.86
N ASP A 109 -4.40 -11.17 9.70
CA ASP A 109 -4.15 -9.72 9.71
C ASP A 109 -3.53 -9.21 8.41
N TYR A 110 -2.57 -9.97 7.88
CA TYR A 110 -1.94 -9.66 6.61
C TYR A 110 -2.97 -9.66 5.49
N ARG A 111 -3.81 -10.70 5.40
CA ARG A 111 -4.92 -10.77 4.45
C ARG A 111 -5.86 -9.57 4.61
N GLN A 112 -6.24 -9.22 5.83
CA GLN A 112 -7.13 -8.08 6.08
C GLN A 112 -6.54 -6.78 5.53
N GLN A 113 -5.24 -6.56 5.69
CA GLN A 113 -4.57 -5.33 5.28
C GLN A 113 -4.20 -5.31 3.79
N ALA A 114 -3.62 -6.39 3.27
CA ALA A 114 -3.25 -6.50 1.87
C ALA A 114 -4.48 -6.44 0.96
N CYS A 115 -5.61 -6.98 1.44
CA CYS A 115 -6.88 -6.98 0.72
C CYS A 115 -7.84 -5.86 1.17
N ALA A 116 -7.38 -4.88 1.95
CA ALA A 116 -8.20 -3.76 2.36
C ALA A 116 -8.69 -2.99 1.12
N PRO A 117 -9.94 -2.49 1.11
CA PRO A 117 -10.39 -1.64 0.03
C PRO A 117 -9.50 -0.39 -0.08
N PRO A 118 -9.33 0.15 -1.29
CA PRO A 118 -8.67 1.44 -1.46
C PRO A 118 -9.36 2.48 -0.58
N PRO A 119 -8.61 3.48 -0.06
CA PRO A 119 -9.17 4.47 0.83
C PRO A 119 -10.32 5.20 0.17
N VAL A 120 -11.28 5.66 0.97
CA VAL A 120 -12.32 6.57 0.48
C VAL A 120 -11.63 7.87 0.09
N TRP A 121 -11.42 8.08 -1.21
CA TRP A 121 -10.56 9.16 -1.72
C TRP A 121 -10.96 10.56 -1.26
N SER A 122 -12.23 10.80 -0.91
CA SER A 122 -12.67 12.07 -0.32
C SER A 122 -12.07 12.36 1.07
N SER A 123 -11.68 11.34 1.84
CA SER A 123 -11.04 11.52 3.17
C SER A 123 -9.53 11.73 3.08
N THR A 124 -8.93 11.61 1.89
CA THR A 124 -7.48 11.79 1.67
C THR A 124 -7.06 13.26 1.51
N ARG A 125 -7.97 14.21 1.80
CA ARG A 125 -7.75 15.64 1.55
C ARG A 125 -6.61 16.21 2.41
N GLY A 126 -5.50 16.52 1.76
CA GLY A 126 -4.41 17.31 2.35
C GLY A 126 -4.73 18.81 2.48
N LYS A 127 -3.80 19.54 3.09
CA LYS A 127 -3.85 21.02 3.20
C LYS A 127 -3.30 21.71 1.95
N ASP A 128 -2.33 21.08 1.30
CA ASP A 128 -1.56 21.68 0.21
C ASP A 128 -1.94 21.09 -1.14
N CYS A 129 -1.77 21.88 -2.20
CA CYS A 129 -1.95 21.41 -3.56
C CYS A 129 -0.83 20.46 -3.97
N GLU A 130 -1.17 19.25 -4.42
CA GLU A 130 -0.19 18.19 -4.76
C GLU A 130 0.71 18.49 -5.99
N ILE A 131 0.52 19.61 -6.69
CA ILE A 131 1.37 20.04 -7.82
C ILE A 131 2.21 21.28 -7.48
N CYS A 132 1.64 22.24 -6.73
CA CYS A 132 2.30 23.52 -6.47
C CYS A 132 2.59 23.79 -5.00
N GLU A 133 2.23 22.84 -4.13
CA GLU A 133 2.54 22.80 -2.69
C GLU A 133 1.98 23.99 -1.88
N ARG A 134 1.06 24.77 -2.45
CA ARG A 134 0.43 25.88 -1.74
C ARG A 134 -0.73 25.41 -0.87
N GLU A 135 -0.76 25.90 0.37
CA GLU A 135 -1.88 25.78 1.30
C GLU A 135 -3.03 26.74 0.91
N ILE A 136 -3.82 26.36 -0.09
CA ILE A 136 -4.95 27.15 -0.60
C ILE A 136 -6.15 26.25 -0.90
N PRO A 137 -7.36 26.79 -1.11
CA PRO A 137 -8.53 25.97 -1.39
C PRO A 137 -8.35 24.99 -2.55
N LEU A 138 -8.45 23.71 -2.20
CA LEU A 138 -8.30 22.57 -3.11
C LEU A 138 -9.63 22.15 -3.72
N THR A 139 -9.52 21.48 -4.86
CA THR A 139 -10.61 20.88 -5.63
C THR A 139 -10.34 19.39 -5.81
N TYR A 140 -11.41 18.62 -5.96
CA TYR A 140 -11.38 17.18 -6.19
C TYR A 140 -11.12 16.89 -7.67
N HIS A 141 -9.97 16.34 -8.03
CA HIS A 141 -9.60 16.02 -9.40
C HIS A 141 -9.48 14.51 -9.59
N HIS A 142 -10.25 13.93 -10.51
CA HIS A 142 -10.10 12.52 -10.87
C HIS A 142 -8.89 12.32 -11.77
N LEU A 143 -7.90 11.55 -11.32
CA LEU A 143 -6.69 11.27 -12.08
C LEU A 143 -6.98 10.40 -13.32
N ILE A 144 -7.93 9.48 -13.21
CA ILE A 144 -8.58 8.84 -14.35
C ILE A 144 -9.92 9.55 -14.59
N PRO A 145 -10.05 10.39 -15.63
CA PRO A 145 -11.28 11.15 -15.86
C PRO A 145 -12.51 10.26 -15.92
N ARG A 146 -13.59 10.64 -15.24
CA ARG A 146 -14.84 9.84 -15.20
C ARG A 146 -15.41 9.51 -16.58
N SER A 147 -15.21 10.41 -17.54
CA SER A 147 -15.63 10.24 -18.94
C SER A 147 -14.90 9.08 -19.64
N THR A 148 -13.75 8.63 -19.15
CA THR A 148 -12.98 7.52 -19.73
C THR A 148 -13.15 6.21 -18.98
N HIS A 149 -13.83 6.16 -17.83
CA HIS A 149 -13.96 4.95 -16.99
C HIS A 149 -14.45 3.72 -17.76
N ALA A 150 -15.56 3.84 -18.51
CA ALA A 150 -16.09 2.74 -19.31
C ALA A 150 -15.09 2.24 -20.36
N LYS A 151 -14.32 3.15 -20.96
CA LYS A 151 -13.28 2.81 -21.94
C LYS A 151 -12.06 2.18 -21.29
N ALA A 152 -11.62 2.70 -20.13
CA ALA A 152 -10.51 2.17 -19.35
C ALA A 152 -10.75 0.72 -18.94
N LEU A 153 -11.96 0.39 -18.45
CA LEU A 153 -12.34 -0.99 -18.12
C LEU A 153 -12.39 -1.88 -19.36
N LYS A 154 -13.08 -1.43 -20.43
CA LYS A 154 -13.20 -2.19 -21.68
C LYS A 154 -11.85 -2.52 -22.31
N LYS A 155 -10.90 -1.59 -22.21
CA LYS A 155 -9.54 -1.71 -22.75
C LYS A 155 -8.53 -2.29 -21.75
N LYS A 156 -8.95 -2.58 -20.52
CA LYS A 156 -8.10 -3.07 -19.43
C LYS A 156 -6.88 -2.19 -19.17
N TRP A 157 -7.07 -0.87 -19.24
CA TRP A 157 -6.02 0.09 -18.87
C TRP A 157 -5.76 0.08 -17.37
N HIS A 158 -6.83 0.02 -16.58
CA HIS A 158 -6.80 0.07 -15.12
C HIS A 158 -7.83 -0.88 -14.52
N PRO A 159 -7.57 -1.43 -13.32
CA PRO A 159 -8.59 -2.13 -12.55
C PRO A 159 -9.66 -1.15 -12.05
N GLU A 160 -10.82 -1.68 -11.67
CA GLU A 160 -11.96 -0.88 -11.18
C GLU A 160 -11.62 -0.07 -9.92
N SER A 161 -10.77 -0.61 -9.06
CA SER A 161 -10.26 0.03 -7.84
C SER A 161 -9.55 1.37 -8.10
N MET A 162 -8.92 1.52 -9.28
CA MET A 162 -8.16 2.72 -9.62
C MET A 162 -9.02 3.85 -10.21
N LEU A 163 -10.23 3.57 -10.69
CA LEU A 163 -11.04 4.56 -11.41
C LEU A 163 -11.37 5.81 -10.58
N ASN A 164 -11.45 5.65 -9.27
CA ASN A 164 -11.80 6.72 -8.35
C ASN A 164 -10.60 7.37 -7.66
N VAL A 165 -9.38 7.02 -8.04
CA VAL A 165 -8.17 7.68 -7.52
C VAL A 165 -8.20 9.16 -7.89
N VAL A 166 -7.89 10.02 -6.91
CA VAL A 166 -7.97 11.47 -7.07
C VAL A 166 -6.71 12.18 -6.63
N ALA A 167 -6.59 13.42 -7.07
CA ALA A 167 -5.66 14.40 -6.56
C ALA A 167 -6.42 15.61 -5.99
N TRP A 168 -5.85 16.23 -4.97
CA TRP A 168 -6.26 17.46 -4.34
C TRP A 168 -5.48 18.64 -4.90
N LEU A 169 -6.08 19.29 -5.88
CA LEU A 169 -5.42 20.34 -6.65
C LEU A 169 -6.08 21.69 -6.40
N CYS A 170 -5.29 22.75 -6.27
CA CYS A 170 -5.84 24.09 -6.34
C CYS A 170 -6.43 24.34 -7.74
N ARG A 171 -7.42 25.24 -7.84
CA ARG A 171 -8.14 25.49 -9.10
C ARG A 171 -7.21 25.79 -10.30
N PRO A 172 -6.15 26.62 -10.20
CA PRO A 172 -5.23 26.84 -11.30
C PRO A 172 -4.50 25.57 -11.77
N CYS A 173 -4.03 24.74 -10.85
CA CYS A 173 -3.37 23.47 -11.21
C CYS A 173 -4.34 22.48 -11.84
N HIS A 174 -5.57 22.39 -11.31
CA HIS A 174 -6.61 21.57 -11.91
C HIS A 174 -6.90 21.98 -13.36
N THR A 175 -7.09 23.28 -13.62
CA THR A 175 -7.28 23.79 -14.99
C THR A 175 -6.08 23.47 -15.87
N MET A 176 -4.86 23.61 -15.36
CA MET A 176 -3.65 23.30 -16.12
C MET A 176 -3.58 21.81 -16.51
N VAL A 177 -3.88 20.88 -15.60
CA VAL A 177 -3.84 19.43 -15.90
C VAL A 177 -4.75 19.08 -17.08
N HIS A 178 -5.95 19.68 -17.17
CA HIS A 178 -6.83 19.48 -18.32
C HIS A 178 -6.43 20.24 -19.59
N SER A 179 -5.44 21.15 -19.52
CA SER A 179 -4.90 21.83 -20.69
C SER A 179 -3.67 21.14 -21.30
N VAL A 180 -2.93 20.35 -20.53
CA VAL A 180 -1.65 19.75 -20.97
C VAL A 180 -1.82 18.41 -21.69
N ALA A 181 -2.93 17.71 -21.45
CA ALA A 181 -3.19 16.40 -22.02
C ALA A 181 -4.71 16.18 -22.21
N THR A 182 -5.06 15.31 -23.17
CA THR A 182 -6.46 14.91 -23.35
C THR A 182 -6.90 13.99 -22.21
N ASN A 183 -8.21 13.89 -21.97
CA ASN A 183 -8.72 12.97 -20.92
C ASN A 183 -8.29 11.50 -21.12
N GLU A 184 -8.14 11.08 -22.37
CA GLU A 184 -7.68 9.73 -22.71
C GLU A 184 -6.17 9.55 -22.46
N ASP A 185 -5.37 10.58 -22.72
CA ASP A 185 -3.94 10.58 -22.44
C ASP A 185 -3.68 10.65 -20.93
N LEU A 186 -4.44 11.47 -20.20
CA LEU A 186 -4.45 11.47 -18.72
C LEU A 186 -4.76 10.07 -18.17
N ALA A 187 -5.80 9.43 -18.70
CA ALA A 187 -6.20 8.10 -18.26
C ALA A 187 -5.14 7.03 -18.54
N GLN A 188 -4.40 7.09 -19.65
CA GLN A 188 -3.44 6.05 -20.02
C GLN A 188 -2.04 6.28 -19.45
N ASN A 189 -1.56 7.52 -19.51
CA ASN A 189 -0.15 7.84 -19.29
C ASN A 189 0.10 8.69 -18.04
N TYR A 190 -0.93 9.39 -17.52
CA TYR A 190 -0.78 10.34 -16.41
C TYR A 190 -1.83 10.17 -15.30
N TYR A 191 -2.10 8.92 -14.94
CA TYR A 191 -3.14 8.52 -14.00
C TYR A 191 -2.72 8.58 -12.52
N SER A 192 -1.61 9.25 -12.21
CA SER A 192 -1.13 9.50 -10.84
C SER A 192 -0.45 10.88 -10.76
N VAL A 193 -0.36 11.45 -9.55
CA VAL A 193 0.38 12.71 -9.33
C VAL A 193 1.84 12.55 -9.72
N ALA A 194 2.47 11.42 -9.37
CA ALA A 194 3.85 11.12 -9.74
C ALA A 194 4.06 11.18 -11.26
N LEU A 195 3.19 10.52 -12.04
CA LEU A 195 3.25 10.54 -13.51
C LEU A 195 3.00 11.95 -14.07
N LEU A 196 2.05 12.71 -13.50
CA LEU A 196 1.86 14.11 -13.89
C LEU A 196 3.13 14.94 -13.67
N LEU A 197 3.82 14.73 -12.55
CA LEU A 197 5.06 15.42 -12.20
C LEU A 197 6.26 14.98 -13.03
N GLU A 198 6.18 13.89 -13.79
CA GLU A 198 7.22 13.52 -14.77
C GLU A 198 7.21 14.45 -16.00
N ARG A 199 6.09 15.17 -16.26
CA ARG A 199 6.01 16.09 -17.39
C ARG A 199 6.70 17.42 -17.11
N GLU A 200 7.54 17.87 -18.05
CA GLU A 200 8.25 19.14 -17.94
C GLU A 200 7.33 20.37 -17.85
N ASP A 201 6.20 20.36 -18.58
CA ASP A 201 5.22 21.44 -18.58
C ASP A 201 4.51 21.57 -17.23
N VAL A 202 4.11 20.44 -16.63
CA VAL A 202 3.54 20.36 -15.28
C VAL A 202 4.55 20.83 -14.23
N GLN A 203 5.81 20.38 -14.28
CA GLN A 203 6.85 20.83 -13.34
C GLN A 203 7.14 22.33 -13.45
N ARG A 204 7.21 22.85 -14.68
CA ARG A 204 7.41 24.28 -14.93
C ARG A 204 6.24 25.09 -14.39
N TRP A 205 5.02 24.62 -14.63
CA TRP A 205 3.81 25.23 -14.08
C TRP A 205 3.81 25.21 -12.56
N GLY A 206 4.10 24.06 -11.92
CA GLY A 206 4.15 23.92 -10.47
C GLY A 206 5.08 24.94 -9.82
N ARG A 207 6.32 25.06 -10.34
CA ARG A 207 7.31 26.06 -9.88
C ARG A 207 6.89 27.51 -10.08
N TYR A 208 6.12 27.81 -11.13
CA TYR A 208 5.56 29.14 -11.35
C TYR A 208 4.38 29.41 -10.40
N ALA A 209 3.46 28.44 -10.30
CA ALA A 209 2.23 28.52 -9.54
C ALA A 209 2.50 28.64 -8.03
N SER A 210 3.53 27.95 -7.52
CA SER A 210 3.93 28.00 -6.10
C SER A 210 4.29 29.40 -5.63
N LYS A 211 4.77 30.27 -6.54
CA LYS A 211 5.16 31.66 -6.25
C LYS A 211 4.00 32.66 -6.37
N GLN A 212 2.83 32.24 -6.83
CA GLN A 212 1.71 33.15 -7.08
C GLN A 212 0.94 33.44 -5.79
N ARG A 213 0.64 34.73 -5.56
CA ARG A 213 -0.21 35.17 -4.45
C ARG A 213 -1.65 34.69 -4.65
N TYR A 214 -2.29 34.25 -3.57
CA TYR A 214 -3.70 33.86 -3.53
C TYR A 214 -4.55 35.00 -2.94
N GLY A 215 -5.79 35.15 -3.41
CA GLY A 215 -6.74 36.14 -2.87
C GLY A 215 -6.54 37.59 -3.32
N VAL A 216 -5.54 37.89 -4.16
CA VAL A 216 -5.33 39.24 -4.72
C VAL A 216 -6.17 39.39 -5.99
N ARG A 217 -7.20 40.25 -5.96
CA ARG A 217 -7.94 40.65 -7.17
C ARG A 217 -6.97 41.45 -8.06
N ARG A 218 -6.74 40.98 -9.29
CA ARG A 218 -6.09 41.80 -10.32
C ARG A 218 -7.15 42.80 -10.80
N GLY A 219 -6.90 44.09 -10.53
CA GLY A 219 -7.67 45.20 -11.07
C GLY A 219 -7.41 45.39 -12.56
#